data_AF-A0A6N9C5I5-F1
#
_entry.id   AF-A0A6N9C5I5-F1
#
_cell.length_a   1.000
_cell.length_b   1.000
_cell.length_c   1.000
_cell.angle_alpha   90.00
_cell.angle_beta   90.00
_cell.angle_gamma   90.00
#
_symmetry.space_group_name_H-M   'P 1'
#
loop_
_entity.id
_entity.type
_entity.pdbx_description
1 polymer ?
#
loop_
_entity_poly.entity_id
_entity_poly.type
_entity_poly.pdbx_seq_one_letter_code
_entity_poly.pdbx_strand_id
1 'polypeptide(L)'
;MSKRYFIAFICFLIFIVGSQSIPAQQQIAVDAYAIFQQSCNICHGPDGAYKESLLMEHNALIEKGSVVPGDPDASELYKRLITTETAKR
;
A
#
# COMPACT_ATOMS: atom_id res chain seq x y z
N MET A 1 44.20 -4.79 12.66
CA MET A 1 43.15 -3.76 12.57
C MET A 1 42.89 -3.24 13.98
N SER A 2 43.12 -1.94 14.25
CA SER A 2 43.15 -1.44 15.63
C SER A 2 41.76 -1.57 16.29
N LYS A 3 41.69 -1.97 17.57
CA LYS A 3 40.43 -2.10 18.34
C LYS A 3 39.54 -0.86 18.26
N ARG A 4 40.13 0.32 18.02
CA ARG A 4 39.44 1.59 17.82
C ARG A 4 38.61 1.63 16.52
N TYR A 5 39.13 1.06 15.44
CA TYR A 5 38.38 0.97 14.17
C TYR A 5 37.22 -0.04 14.26
N PHE A 6 37.40 -1.12 15.02
CA PHE A 6 36.34 -2.11 15.25
C PHE A 6 35.18 -1.53 16.07
N ILE A 7 35.47 -0.75 17.12
CA ILE A 7 34.45 -0.07 17.92
C ILE A 7 33.71 0.99 17.09
N ALA A 8 34.44 1.81 16.32
CA ALA A 8 33.84 2.81 15.45
C ALA A 8 32.92 2.18 14.38
N PHE A 9 33.31 1.03 13.82
CA PHE A 9 32.50 0.29 12.86
C PHE A 9 31.22 -0.26 13.47
N ILE A 10 31.27 -0.78 14.71
CA ILE A 10 30.07 -1.23 15.43
C ILE A 10 29.13 -0.05 15.73
N CYS A 11 29.66 1.07 16.22
CA CYS A 11 28.84 2.27 16.47
C CYS A 11 28.18 2.79 15.19
N PHE A 12 28.89 2.74 14.06
CA PHE A 12 28.36 3.14 12.75
C PHE A 12 27.23 2.21 12.29
N LEU A 13 27.36 0.89 12.47
CA LEU A 13 26.32 -0.08 12.14
C LEU A 13 25.05 0.09 13.00
N ILE A 14 25.20 0.35 14.31
CA ILE A 14 24.05 0.58 15.21
C ILE A 14 23.27 1.85 14.81
N PHE A 15 23.99 2.89 14.37
CA PHE A 15 23.37 4.15 13.92
C PHE A 15 22.53 3.98 12.65
N ILE A 16 22.95 3.11 11.72
CA ILE A 16 22.22 2.81 10.48
C ILE A 16 20.88 2.09 10.78
N VAL A 17 20.87 1.16 11.75
CA VAL A 17 19.64 0.41 12.10
C VAL A 17 18.63 1.26 12.88
N GLY A 18 19.09 2.21 13.71
CA GLY A 18 18.21 3.08 14.51
C GLY A 18 17.45 4.15 13.74
N SER A 19 17.75 4.35 12.44
CA SER A 19 17.16 5.40 11.61
C SER A 19 15.96 4.95 10.77
N GLN A 20 15.46 3.72 10.97
CA GLN A 20 14.33 3.21 10.18
C GLN A 20 13.00 3.79 10.67
N SER A 21 12.53 4.84 10.00
CA SER A 21 11.19 5.41 10.20
C SER A 21 10.12 4.54 9.53
N ILE A 22 9.60 3.53 10.23
CA ILE A 22 8.53 2.62 9.75
C ILE A 22 7.07 2.98 10.18
N PRO A 23 6.71 4.06 10.91
CA PRO A 23 5.32 4.22 11.36
C PRO A 23 4.33 4.74 10.29
N ALA A 24 4.75 5.65 9.40
CA ALA A 24 3.80 6.36 8.52
C ALA A 24 3.19 5.47 7.43
N GLN A 25 4.01 4.66 6.75
CA GLN A 25 3.52 3.80 5.67
C GLN A 25 2.62 2.68 6.19
N GLN A 26 2.92 2.15 7.38
CA GLN A 26 2.09 1.13 8.00
C GLN A 26 0.71 1.67 8.38
N GLN A 27 0.65 2.90 8.91
CA GLN A 27 -0.63 3.53 9.26
C GLN A 27 -1.51 3.75 8.02
N ILE A 28 -0.92 4.24 6.91
CA ILE A 28 -1.66 4.44 5.66
C ILE A 28 -2.29 3.13 5.15
N ALA A 29 -1.57 2.01 5.24
CA ALA A 29 -2.11 0.71 4.83
C ALA A 29 -3.30 0.28 5.70
N VAL A 30 -3.24 0.52 7.02
CA VAL A 30 -4.34 0.25 7.95
C VAL A 30 -5.55 1.12 7.62
N ASP A 31 -5.34 2.41 7.39
CA ASP A 31 -6.41 3.36 7.07
C ASP A 31 -7.08 3.02 5.73
N ALA A 32 -6.28 2.71 4.70
CA ALA A 32 -6.79 2.28 3.40
C ALA A 32 -7.62 0.99 3.49
N TYR A 33 -7.15 0.00 4.26
CA TYR A 33 -7.89 -1.23 4.49
C TYR A 33 -9.24 -0.95 5.18
N ALA A 34 -9.26 -0.09 6.20
CA ALA A 34 -10.50 0.29 6.89
C ALA A 34 -11.50 0.95 5.94
N ILE A 35 -11.04 1.81 5.03
CA ILE A 35 -11.88 2.43 3.99
C ILE A 35 -12.46 1.37 3.06
N PHE A 36 -11.65 0.43 2.57
CA PHE A 36 -12.13 -0.62 1.67
C PHE A 36 -13.19 -1.51 2.34
N GLN A 37 -12.98 -1.87 3.61
CA GLN A 37 -13.97 -2.63 4.39
C GLN A 37 -15.31 -1.89 4.51
N GLN A 38 -15.29 -0.58 4.74
CA GLN A 38 -16.49 0.22 5.00
C GLN A 38 -17.23 0.65 3.74
N SER A 39 -16.52 0.88 2.63
CA SER A 39 -17.08 1.52 1.44
C SER A 39 -17.05 0.67 0.18
N CYS A 40 -16.06 -0.21 0.03
CA CYS A 40 -15.87 -0.98 -1.21
C CYS A 40 -16.40 -2.40 -1.09
N ASN A 41 -16.17 -3.05 0.06
CA ASN A 41 -16.47 -4.47 0.25
C ASN A 41 -17.97 -4.78 0.39
N ILE A 42 -18.80 -3.76 0.55
CA ILE A 42 -20.26 -3.91 0.44
C ILE A 42 -20.63 -4.49 -0.95
N CYS A 43 -19.94 -4.05 -2.00
CA CYS A 43 -20.22 -4.49 -3.37
C CYS A 43 -19.14 -5.40 -3.95
N HIS A 44 -17.88 -5.25 -3.53
CA HIS A 44 -16.73 -6.02 -4.04
C HIS A 44 -16.23 -7.10 -3.07
N GLY A 45 -16.86 -7.22 -1.89
CA GLY A 45 -16.54 -8.28 -0.93
C GLY A 45 -17.16 -9.63 -1.32
N PRO A 46 -16.96 -10.69 -0.52
CA PRO A 46 -17.35 -12.06 -0.87
C PRO A 46 -18.83 -12.26 -1.24
N ASP A 47 -19.71 -11.46 -0.64
CA ASP A 47 -21.16 -11.51 -0.84
C ASP A 47 -21.68 -10.38 -1.76
N GLY A 48 -20.78 -9.54 -2.27
CA GLY A 48 -21.12 -8.38 -3.06
C GLY A 48 -21.49 -8.72 -4.51
N ALA A 49 -22.30 -7.86 -5.13
CA ALA A 49 -22.74 -8.03 -6.52
C ALA A 49 -21.58 -7.98 -7.54
N TYR A 50 -20.44 -7.41 -7.15
CA TYR A 50 -19.25 -7.23 -7.97
C TYR A 50 -18.04 -7.98 -7.42
N LYS A 51 -18.24 -9.03 -6.62
CA LYS A 51 -17.17 -9.82 -5.98
C LYS A 51 -16.09 -10.38 -6.91
N GLU A 52 -16.37 -10.51 -8.21
CA GLU A 52 -15.41 -11.01 -9.21
C GLU A 52 -14.69 -9.89 -9.98
N SER A 53 -15.20 -8.66 -9.89
CA SER A 53 -14.61 -7.50 -10.56
C SER A 53 -13.88 -6.65 -9.53
N LEU A 54 -12.66 -6.20 -9.88
CA LEU A 54 -11.84 -5.34 -9.02
C LEU A 54 -11.73 -5.86 -7.57
N LEU A 55 -11.05 -7.00 -7.44
CA LEU A 55 -10.78 -7.70 -6.19
C LEU A 55 -10.07 -6.78 -5.19
N MET A 56 -10.69 -6.50 -4.04
CA MET A 56 -10.21 -5.57 -3.00
C MET A 56 -9.11 -6.16 -2.12
N GLU A 57 -8.56 -7.31 -2.50
CA GLU A 57 -7.42 -7.95 -1.87
C GLU A 57 -6.11 -7.34 -2.40
N HIS A 58 -5.20 -7.00 -1.48
CA HIS A 58 -3.94 -6.33 -1.78
C HIS A 58 -3.17 -6.93 -2.97
N ASN A 59 -2.96 -8.25 -2.98
CA ASN A 59 -2.20 -8.90 -4.04
C ASN A 59 -2.94 -8.88 -5.37
N ALA A 60 -4.26 -9.09 -5.34
CA ALA A 60 -5.07 -9.09 -6.56
C ALA A 60 -5.12 -7.71 -7.22
N LEU A 61 -5.18 -6.63 -6.41
CA LEU A 61 -5.11 -5.25 -6.91
C LEU A 61 -3.82 -4.99 -7.70
N ILE A 62 -2.69 -5.53 -7.22
CA ILE A 62 -1.38 -5.35 -7.88
C ILE A 62 -1.26 -6.28 -9.09
N GLU A 63 -1.53 -7.57 -8.93
CA GLU A 63 -1.37 -8.58 -9.98
C GLU A 63 -2.28 -8.33 -11.19
N LYS A 64 -3.49 -7.82 -10.96
CA LYS A 64 -4.42 -7.43 -12.04
C LYS A 64 -4.11 -6.05 -12.63
N GLY A 65 -3.13 -5.32 -12.09
CA GLY A 65 -2.75 -3.99 -12.55
C GLY A 65 -3.74 -2.88 -12.18
N SER A 66 -4.75 -3.17 -11.33
CA SER A 66 -5.69 -2.15 -10.85
C SER A 66 -4.99 -1.12 -9.94
N VAL A 67 -3.91 -1.53 -9.28
CA VAL A 67 -2.96 -0.67 -8.55
C VAL A 67 -1.56 -0.90 -9.11
N VAL A 68 -0.90 0.20 -9.50
CA VAL A 68 0.50 0.23 -9.90
C VAL A 68 1.30 0.90 -8.77
N PRO A 69 2.12 0.15 -8.01
CA PRO A 69 2.87 0.72 -6.89
C PRO A 69 3.76 1.90 -7.32
N GLY A 70 3.61 3.03 -6.63
CA GLY A 70 4.38 4.24 -6.90
C GLY A 70 3.87 5.08 -8.08
N ASP A 71 2.87 4.62 -8.82
CA ASP A 71 2.29 5.34 -9.97
C ASP A 71 0.75 5.36 -9.91
N PRO A 72 0.15 6.34 -9.21
CA PRO A 72 -1.30 6.46 -9.13
C PRO A 72 -1.93 6.76 -10.49
N ASP A 73 -1.25 7.51 -11.36
CA ASP A 73 -1.76 7.86 -12.70
C ASP A 73 -1.74 6.68 -13.67
N ALA A 74 -0.95 5.65 -13.42
CA ALA A 74 -1.07 4.37 -14.11
C ALA A 74 -2.19 3.49 -13.55
N SER A 75 -2.56 3.67 -12.28
CA SER A 75 -3.49 2.81 -11.55
C SER A 75 -4.96 3.00 -11.98
N GLU A 76 -5.62 1.91 -12.36
CA GLU A 76 -7.04 1.91 -12.71
C GLU A 76 -7.94 2.32 -11.52
N LEU A 77 -7.66 1.78 -10.33
CA LEU A 77 -8.42 2.07 -9.11
C LEU A 77 -8.43 3.58 -8.83
N TYR A 78 -7.27 4.23 -8.94
CA TYR A 78 -7.14 5.67 -8.72
C TYR A 78 -7.98 6.46 -9.73
N LYS A 79 -7.87 6.15 -11.02
CA LYS A 79 -8.64 6.80 -12.10
C LYS A 79 -10.16 6.74 -11.87
N ARG A 80 -10.66 5.60 -11.41
CA ARG A 80 -12.08 5.41 -11.09
C ARG A 80 -12.54 6.27 -9.91
N LEU A 81 -11.66 6.53 -8.94
CA LEU A 81 -12.00 7.36 -7.78
C LEU A 81 -12.05 8.85 -8.12
N ILE A 82 -11.15 9.33 -8.98
CA ILE A 82 -11.05 10.77 -9.30
C ILE A 82 -11.88 11.20 -10.51
N THR A 83 -12.45 10.27 -11.27
CA THR A 83 -13.26 10.61 -12.46
C THR A 83 -14.60 11.27 -12.08
N THR A 84 -15.01 12.24 -12.90
CA THR A 84 -16.35 12.86 -12.83
C THR A 84 -17.40 12.13 -13.67
N GLU A 85 -16.96 11.21 -14.53
CA GLU A 85 -17.82 10.44 -15.44
C GLU A 85 -18.56 9.33 -14.69
N THR A 86 -19.88 9.46 -14.51
CA THR A 86 -20.70 8.51 -13.73
C THR A 86 -20.66 7.09 -14.27
N ALA A 87 -20.58 6.90 -15.59
CA ALA A 87 -20.55 5.57 -16.21
C ALA A 87 -19.24 4.79 -15.99
N LYS A 88 -18.18 5.46 -15.50
CA LYS A 88 -16.86 4.86 -15.26
C LYS A 88 -16.53 4.74 -13.76
N ARG A 89 -17.46 5.15 -12.89
CA ARG A 89 -17.32 5.13 -11.45
C ARG A 89 -17.79 3.80 -10.87
#